data_AF-A0A6C0KTW4-F1
#
_entry.id   AF-A0A6C0KTW4-F1
#
_cell.length_a   1.000
_cell.length_b   1.000
_cell.length_c   1.000
_cell.angle_alpha   90.00
_cell.angle_beta   90.00
_cell.angle_gamma   90.00
#
_symmetry.space_group_name_H-M   'P 1'
#
loop_
_entity.id
_entity.type
_entity.pdbx_description
1 polymer ?
#
loop_
_entity_poly.entity_id
_entity_poly.type
_entity_poly.pdbx_seq_one_letter_code
_entity_poly.pdbx_strand_id
1 'polypeptide(L)'
;MDCECYKEIGRLQIKLNMEKLKCKIYKQILEKQLNVQLEDGVEDMINEIVSRFSTPQNIKHQTKVTVVQPEQYREVVPLKKKDTSVDITLSDEVNAIFGEFEKDKLETIISELFEALKDSRNYNHILTDIRINRSFYQCMLSPNAYFEMLQEHLTKIKDIFSKKNFTDKKIISTVYPKFFSSLEYRLLLLDGYHKQVLEVDDISKFKLCQKLGIKHNQTYIAFDKSDLVQYLLNYTLSFSSLSELIRNFINNPYNCSNIIYLKTSGDEGYAFYTLLKTEKNKRFWKMDCRLENLTIDLAEYITEYCINLFRTFYKAAMDTNVYIPEYQTRCCITEYECEELFQNIIIATDFFKLNSVLRNEVKNYCLFTSDSNDKFDLKNEDKEQVENFKKYKLTDEIIHETLNRMFDSLDDEHIRFLSMKFR
;
A
#
# COMPACT_ATOMS: atom_id res chain seq x y z
N MET A 1 35.47 -21.12 13.40
CA MET A 1 34.02 -21.19 13.16
C MET A 1 33.77 -20.46 11.87
N ASP A 2 33.21 -21.14 10.87
CA ASP A 2 33.08 -20.60 9.51
C ASP A 2 32.13 -19.42 9.44
N CYS A 3 32.46 -18.47 8.55
CA CYS A 3 31.63 -17.31 8.18
C CYS A 3 30.20 -17.73 7.79
N GLU A 4 30.05 -18.93 7.22
CA GLU A 4 28.78 -19.53 6.82
C GLU A 4 27.85 -19.82 8.00
N CYS A 5 28.42 -20.17 9.17
CA CYS A 5 27.64 -20.42 10.39
C CYS A 5 27.03 -19.14 10.95
N TYR A 6 27.76 -18.01 10.92
CA TYR A 6 27.23 -16.71 11.35
C TYR A 6 26.12 -16.20 10.41
N LYS A 7 26.26 -16.44 9.10
CA LYS A 7 25.23 -16.10 8.11
C LYS A 7 23.94 -16.89 8.33
N GLU A 8 24.06 -18.19 8.61
CA GLU A 8 22.89 -19.04 8.90
C GLU A 8 22.24 -18.67 10.24
N ILE A 9 23.02 -18.36 11.28
CA ILE A 9 22.49 -17.84 12.55
C ILE A 9 21.70 -16.55 12.33
N GLY A 10 22.23 -15.60 11.55
CA GLY A 10 21.52 -14.36 11.22
C GLY A 10 20.18 -14.62 10.51
N ARG A 11 20.16 -15.53 9.52
CA ARG A 11 18.91 -15.92 8.82
C ARG A 11 17.88 -16.55 9.75
N LEU A 12 18.33 -17.43 10.64
CA LEU A 12 17.46 -18.07 11.63
C LEU A 12 16.91 -17.07 12.66
N GLN A 13 17.73 -16.10 13.08
CA GLN A 13 17.31 -15.01 13.95
C GLN A 13 16.18 -14.18 13.32
N ILE A 14 16.32 -13.85 12.03
CA ILE A 14 15.30 -13.10 11.26
C ILE A 14 14.00 -13.90 11.18
N LYS A 15 14.07 -15.19 10.82
CA LYS A 15 12.89 -16.07 10.77
C LYS A 15 12.21 -16.17 12.13
N LEU A 16 12.98 -16.30 13.22
CA LEU A 16 12.45 -16.35 14.57
C LEU A 16 11.72 -15.06 14.94
N ASN A 17 12.30 -13.90 14.64
CA ASN A 17 11.68 -12.60 14.92
C ASN A 17 10.38 -12.41 14.12
N MET A 18 10.33 -12.85 12.86
CA MET A 18 9.10 -12.82 12.06
C MET A 18 8.01 -13.74 12.62
N GLU A 19 8.34 -14.95 13.05
CA GLU A 19 7.35 -15.85 13.66
C GLU A 19 6.83 -15.33 15.00
N LYS A 20 7.70 -14.73 15.83
CA LYS A 20 7.28 -14.02 17.05
C LYS A 20 6.30 -12.90 16.74
N LEU A 21 6.55 -12.12 15.68
CA LEU A 21 5.65 -11.06 15.24
C LEU A 21 4.31 -11.60 14.77
N LYS A 22 4.29 -12.67 13.97
CA LYS A 22 3.04 -13.33 13.56
C LYS A 22 2.23 -13.79 14.76
N CYS A 23 2.86 -14.47 15.71
CA CYS A 23 2.19 -14.91 16.94
C CYS A 23 1.59 -13.73 17.72
N LYS A 24 2.32 -12.62 17.84
CA LYS A 24 1.84 -11.42 18.52
C LYS A 24 0.66 -10.78 17.80
N ILE A 25 0.73 -10.64 16.47
CA ILE A 25 -0.37 -10.13 15.64
C ILE A 25 -1.61 -11.02 15.78
N TYR A 26 -1.45 -12.34 15.69
CA TYR A 26 -2.56 -13.27 15.85
C TYR A 26 -3.16 -13.22 17.26
N LYS A 27 -2.34 -13.09 18.31
CA LYS A 27 -2.82 -12.87 19.70
C LYS A 27 -3.68 -11.61 19.76
N GLN A 28 -3.20 -10.48 19.27
CA GLN A 28 -3.95 -9.21 19.26
C GLN A 28 -5.26 -9.30 18.47
N ILE A 29 -5.25 -9.95 17.30
CA ILE A 29 -6.47 -10.17 16.51
C ILE A 29 -7.48 -11.00 17.30
N LEU A 30 -7.05 -12.11 17.90
CA LEU A 30 -7.93 -13.00 18.67
C LEU A 30 -8.50 -12.31 19.91
N GLU A 31 -7.66 -11.62 20.68
CA GLU A 31 -8.09 -10.89 21.87
C GLU A 31 -9.13 -9.81 21.53
N LYS A 32 -8.91 -9.07 20.44
CA LYS A 32 -9.81 -8.00 19.97
C LYS A 32 -11.13 -8.54 19.44
N GLN A 33 -11.10 -9.65 18.69
CA GLN A 33 -12.29 -10.26 18.09
C GLN A 33 -13.15 -11.01 19.11
N LEU A 34 -12.51 -11.71 20.05
CA LEU A 34 -13.17 -12.54 21.04
C LEU A 34 -13.46 -11.81 22.36
N ASN A 35 -12.91 -10.60 22.54
CA ASN A 35 -13.01 -9.81 23.77
C ASN A 35 -12.56 -10.61 25.01
N VAL A 36 -11.46 -11.35 24.86
CA VAL A 36 -10.77 -12.09 25.91
C VAL A 36 -9.32 -11.62 25.98
N GLN A 37 -8.70 -11.65 27.16
CA GLN A 37 -7.24 -11.58 27.27
C GLN A 37 -6.70 -13.00 27.20
N LEU A 38 -5.79 -13.26 26.26
CA LEU A 38 -5.08 -14.52 26.20
C LEU A 38 -3.92 -14.41 27.18
N GLU A 39 -3.94 -15.21 28.24
CA GLU A 39 -2.85 -15.27 29.22
C GLU A 39 -1.49 -15.53 28.53
N ASP A 40 -0.41 -15.06 29.14
CA ASP A 40 0.97 -15.18 28.63
C ASP A 40 1.46 -16.64 28.50
N GLY A 41 0.63 -17.63 28.84
CA GLY A 41 0.87 -19.05 28.60
C GLY A 41 1.19 -19.38 27.13
N VAL A 42 0.74 -18.57 26.16
CA VAL A 42 1.17 -18.72 24.75
C VAL A 42 2.64 -18.32 24.56
N GLU A 43 3.08 -17.27 25.24
CA GLU A 43 4.47 -16.79 25.20
C GLU A 43 5.39 -17.74 25.96
N ASP A 44 4.94 -18.29 27.08
CA ASP A 44 5.62 -19.38 27.80
C ASP A 44 5.69 -20.65 26.95
N MET A 45 4.64 -21.01 26.22
CA MET A 45 4.65 -22.17 25.32
C MET A 45 5.57 -21.94 24.11
N ILE A 46 5.63 -20.72 23.58
CA ILE A 46 6.61 -20.34 22.53
C ILE A 46 8.04 -20.39 23.09
N ASN A 47 8.28 -19.87 24.29
CA ASN A 47 9.59 -19.93 24.95
C ASN A 47 9.99 -21.38 25.29
N GLU A 48 9.03 -22.22 25.65
CA GLU A 48 9.23 -23.66 25.87
C GLU A 48 9.57 -24.36 24.55
N ILE A 49 8.85 -24.09 23.46
CA ILE A 49 9.16 -24.57 22.12
C ILE A 49 10.57 -24.13 21.71
N VAL A 50 10.88 -22.83 21.82
CA VAL A 50 12.18 -22.26 21.46
C VAL A 50 13.30 -22.87 22.30
N SER A 51 13.12 -23.05 23.61
CA SER A 51 14.12 -23.68 24.49
C SER A 51 14.37 -25.15 24.14
N ARG A 52 13.32 -25.90 23.77
CA ARG A 52 13.45 -27.29 23.28
C ARG A 52 14.27 -27.37 21.99
N PHE A 53 14.20 -26.37 21.13
CA PHE A 53 14.95 -26.30 19.86
C PHE A 53 16.33 -25.63 19.99
N SER A 54 16.63 -24.96 21.10
CA SER A 54 17.91 -24.25 21.32
C SER A 54 19.02 -25.16 21.87
N THR A 55 18.70 -26.35 22.36
CA THR A 55 19.69 -27.34 22.82
C THR A 55 20.04 -28.35 21.72
N PRO A 56 21.33 -28.47 21.31
CA PRO A 56 21.76 -29.36 20.22
C PRO A 56 21.51 -30.86 20.41
N GLN A 57 21.06 -31.30 21.58
CA GLN A 57 21.02 -32.73 21.94
C GLN A 57 19.69 -33.45 21.63
N ASN A 58 18.61 -32.77 21.22
CA ASN A 58 17.27 -33.39 21.17
C ASN A 58 16.70 -33.73 19.77
N ILE A 59 17.51 -33.73 18.70
CA ILE A 59 16.98 -33.95 17.33
C ILE A 59 16.67 -35.45 17.02
N LYS A 60 16.95 -36.41 17.92
CA LYS A 60 16.85 -37.84 17.56
C LYS A 60 15.60 -38.62 17.99
N HIS A 61 14.67 -38.12 18.82
CA HIS A 61 13.52 -38.94 19.24
C HIS A 61 12.16 -38.21 19.25
N GLN A 62 11.27 -38.67 18.35
CA GLN A 62 9.78 -38.71 18.37
C GLN A 62 9.01 -37.36 18.38
N THR A 63 7.86 -37.22 17.70
CA THR A 63 6.58 -37.84 18.07
C THR A 63 5.58 -37.89 16.90
N LYS A 64 4.83 -39.00 16.79
CA LYS A 64 3.60 -39.13 15.99
C LYS A 64 2.54 -38.17 16.54
N VAL A 65 2.09 -37.22 15.73
CA VAL A 65 0.92 -36.38 16.03
C VAL A 65 -0.33 -37.14 15.63
N THR A 66 -1.19 -37.44 16.61
CA THR A 66 -2.53 -37.97 16.36
C THR A 66 -3.45 -36.78 16.07
N VAL A 67 -3.98 -36.73 14.84
CA VAL A 67 -4.96 -35.73 14.42
C VAL A 67 -6.30 -36.07 15.06
N VAL A 68 -6.79 -35.20 15.95
CA VAL A 68 -8.18 -35.26 16.46
C VAL A 68 -9.08 -34.56 15.44
N GLN A 69 -10.12 -35.26 14.99
CA GLN A 69 -11.14 -34.72 14.10
C GLN A 69 -12.00 -33.69 14.86
N PRO A 70 -12.31 -32.51 14.28
CA PRO A 70 -13.19 -31.55 14.92
C PRO A 70 -14.65 -31.96 14.76
N GLU A 71 -15.34 -32.18 15.88
CA GLU A 71 -16.80 -32.30 15.92
C GLU A 71 -17.47 -30.91 15.84
N GLN A 72 -18.42 -30.82 14.92
CA GLN A 72 -19.61 -29.95 14.89
C GLN A 72 -19.42 -28.43 14.99
N TYR A 73 -19.46 -27.77 13.82
CA TYR A 73 -19.66 -26.34 13.68
C TYR A 73 -21.00 -25.89 14.28
N ARG A 74 -20.96 -24.97 15.25
CA ARG A 74 -22.11 -24.15 15.66
C ARG A 74 -22.29 -22.98 14.69
N GLU A 75 -23.56 -22.60 14.47
CA GLU A 75 -23.97 -21.45 13.65
C GLU A 75 -23.22 -20.18 14.03
N VAL A 76 -22.58 -19.57 13.03
CA VAL A 76 -21.90 -18.27 13.15
C VAL A 76 -22.95 -17.18 13.12
N VAL A 77 -23.19 -16.55 14.26
CA VAL A 77 -23.97 -15.30 14.36
C VAL A 77 -23.20 -14.20 13.62
N PRO A 78 -23.83 -13.41 12.74
CA PRO A 78 -23.14 -12.34 12.02
C PRO A 78 -22.66 -11.26 13.01
N LEU A 79 -21.34 -11.19 13.19
CA LEU A 79 -20.66 -10.14 13.95
C LEU A 79 -20.85 -8.80 13.24
N LYS A 80 -21.47 -7.84 13.93
CA LYS A 80 -21.44 -6.42 13.52
C LYS A 80 -19.97 -5.99 13.42
N LYS A 81 -19.56 -5.49 12.25
CA LYS A 81 -18.24 -4.88 12.04
C LYS A 81 -18.07 -3.73 13.03
N LYS A 82 -17.32 -3.98 14.11
CA LYS A 82 -16.83 -2.94 15.00
C LYS A 82 -15.60 -2.36 14.32
N ASP A 83 -15.63 -1.06 14.06
CA ASP A 83 -14.51 -0.36 13.43
C ASP A 83 -13.31 -0.49 14.36
N THR A 84 -12.34 -1.28 13.92
CA THR A 84 -11.18 -1.64 14.72
C THR A 84 -10.04 -0.78 14.23
N SER A 85 -10.01 0.48 14.70
CA SER A 85 -8.82 1.32 14.56
C SER A 85 -7.60 0.50 14.97
N VAL A 86 -6.67 0.34 14.04
CA VAL A 86 -5.38 -0.29 14.29
C VAL A 86 -4.61 0.69 15.17
N ASP A 87 -4.33 0.24 16.38
CA ASP A 87 -3.84 1.00 17.52
C ASP A 87 -2.40 1.48 17.26
N ILE A 88 -2.07 2.68 17.73
CA ILE A 88 -0.76 3.36 17.55
C ILE A 88 0.41 2.44 17.97
N THR A 89 0.15 1.50 18.88
CA THR A 89 1.05 0.44 19.35
C THR A 89 1.61 -0.46 18.25
N LEU A 90 0.83 -0.79 17.21
CA LEU A 90 1.32 -1.62 16.09
C LEU A 90 2.35 -0.88 15.24
N SER A 91 2.22 0.43 15.07
CA SER A 91 3.18 1.25 14.33
C SER A 91 4.53 1.29 15.03
N ASP A 92 4.55 1.57 16.33
CA ASP A 92 5.80 1.70 17.09
C ASP A 92 6.54 0.38 17.25
N GLU A 93 5.83 -0.73 17.43
CA GLU A 93 6.44 -2.06 17.50
C GLU A 93 6.97 -2.54 16.15
N VAL A 94 6.25 -2.27 15.07
CA VAL A 94 6.69 -2.57 13.72
C VAL A 94 7.88 -1.70 13.34
N ASN A 95 7.88 -0.42 13.70
CA ASN A 95 9.02 0.49 13.54
C ASN A 95 10.21 0.10 14.41
N ALA A 96 10.02 -0.46 15.60
CA ALA A 96 11.11 -0.99 16.42
C ALA A 96 11.76 -2.21 15.76
N ILE A 97 10.97 -3.11 15.17
CA ILE A 97 11.48 -4.32 14.50
C ILE A 97 12.16 -3.97 13.16
N PHE A 98 11.57 -3.09 12.35
CA PHE A 98 12.19 -2.65 11.10
C PHE A 98 13.34 -1.65 11.35
N GLY A 99 13.29 -0.90 12.45
CA GLY A 99 14.35 0.03 12.88
C GLY A 99 15.63 -0.68 13.29
N GLU A 100 15.58 -1.95 13.70
CA GLU A 100 16.77 -2.79 13.90
C GLU A 100 17.49 -3.14 12.58
N PHE A 101 16.81 -3.05 11.44
CA PHE A 101 17.44 -3.27 10.14
C PHE A 101 18.04 -1.96 9.62
N GLU A 102 19.34 -1.81 9.86
CA GLU A 102 20.13 -0.77 9.19
C GLU A 102 20.18 -1.04 7.68
N LYS A 103 19.72 -0.06 6.90
CA LYS A 103 19.75 -0.08 5.43
C LYS A 103 21.14 -0.50 4.90
N ASP A 104 22.21 0.02 5.50
CA ASP A 104 23.60 -0.27 5.10
C ASP A 104 24.00 -1.74 5.28
N LYS A 105 23.50 -2.40 6.33
CA LYS A 105 23.71 -3.84 6.55
C LYS A 105 23.00 -4.65 5.47
N LEU A 106 21.77 -4.26 5.11
CA LEU A 106 21.01 -4.93 4.05
C LEU A 106 21.66 -4.76 2.68
N GLU A 107 22.17 -3.56 2.38
CA GLU A 107 22.94 -3.27 1.16
C GLU A 107 24.20 -4.14 1.06
N THR A 108 24.91 -4.29 2.18
CA THR A 108 26.09 -5.18 2.27
C THR A 108 25.72 -6.63 1.98
N ILE A 109 24.67 -7.15 2.63
CA ILE A 109 24.20 -8.54 2.43
C ILE A 109 23.83 -8.80 0.96
N ILE A 110 23.04 -7.90 0.37
CA ILE A 110 22.60 -8.06 -1.02
C ILE A 110 23.78 -7.96 -1.99
N SER A 111 24.73 -7.06 -1.74
CA SER A 111 25.95 -6.93 -2.54
C SER A 111 26.79 -8.21 -2.50
N GLU A 112 27.00 -8.79 -1.31
CA GLU A 112 27.68 -10.08 -1.16
C GLU A 112 26.96 -11.21 -1.92
N LEU A 113 25.63 -11.23 -1.89
CA LEU A 113 24.84 -12.21 -2.65
C LEU A 113 25.01 -12.03 -4.16
N PHE A 114 25.08 -10.80 -4.66
CA PHE A 114 25.39 -10.53 -6.07
C PHE A 114 26.80 -10.97 -6.46
N GLU A 115 27.79 -10.77 -5.59
CA GLU A 115 29.16 -11.27 -5.83
C GLU A 115 29.18 -12.81 -5.87
N ALA A 116 28.57 -13.48 -4.89
CA ALA A 116 28.45 -14.93 -4.87
C ALA A 116 27.72 -15.48 -6.11
N LEU A 117 26.75 -14.72 -6.63
CA LEU A 117 26.01 -15.07 -7.81
C LEU A 117 26.88 -15.13 -9.08
N LYS A 118 27.98 -14.37 -9.17
CA LYS A 118 28.87 -14.34 -10.34
C LYS A 118 29.56 -15.67 -10.58
N ASP A 119 29.95 -16.38 -9.53
CA ASP A 119 30.72 -17.63 -9.67
C ASP A 119 29.88 -18.89 -9.42
N SER A 120 28.70 -18.75 -8.82
CA SER A 120 27.88 -19.90 -8.46
C SER A 120 27.31 -20.67 -9.66
N ARG A 121 27.53 -22.00 -9.67
CA ARG A 121 26.86 -22.92 -10.60
C ARG A 121 25.41 -23.20 -10.20
N ASN A 122 25.12 -23.25 -8.90
CA ASN A 122 23.77 -23.46 -8.34
C ASN A 122 23.25 -22.16 -7.73
N TYR A 123 22.66 -21.31 -8.57
CA TYR A 123 22.28 -19.96 -8.20
C TYR A 123 20.86 -19.81 -7.62
N ASN A 124 20.03 -20.85 -7.65
CA ASN A 124 18.60 -20.72 -7.32
C ASN A 124 18.34 -20.25 -5.88
N HIS A 125 19.12 -20.72 -4.92
CA HIS A 125 19.01 -20.30 -3.52
C HIS A 125 19.46 -18.84 -3.36
N ILE A 126 20.55 -18.43 -4.02
CA ILE A 126 21.06 -17.05 -4.00
C ILE A 126 20.02 -16.07 -4.56
N LEU A 127 19.37 -16.41 -5.68
CA LEU A 127 18.30 -15.58 -6.26
C LEU A 127 17.13 -15.40 -5.27
N THR A 128 16.72 -16.50 -4.63
CA THR A 128 15.66 -16.48 -3.61
C THR A 128 16.07 -15.63 -2.41
N ASP A 129 17.32 -15.76 -1.95
CA ASP A 129 17.85 -14.98 -0.83
C ASP A 129 17.89 -13.49 -1.16
N ILE A 130 18.33 -13.10 -2.38
CA ILE A 130 18.29 -11.70 -2.81
C ILE A 130 16.86 -11.19 -2.80
N ARG A 131 15.90 -11.96 -3.34
CA ARG A 131 14.47 -11.59 -3.35
C ARG A 131 13.93 -11.35 -1.93
N ILE A 132 14.19 -12.28 -1.01
CA ILE A 132 13.74 -12.18 0.38
C ILE A 132 14.34 -10.94 1.04
N ASN A 133 15.66 -10.74 0.94
CA ASN A 133 16.35 -9.61 1.53
C ASN A 133 15.87 -8.28 0.91
N ARG A 134 15.70 -8.22 -0.40
CA ARG A 134 15.20 -7.03 -1.09
C ARG A 134 13.80 -6.64 -0.66
N SER A 135 12.94 -7.60 -0.32
CA SER A 135 11.58 -7.33 0.14
C SER A 135 11.52 -6.48 1.42
N PHE A 136 12.61 -6.38 2.20
CA PHE A 136 12.69 -5.49 3.35
C PHE A 136 12.84 -4.01 2.96
N TYR A 137 13.45 -3.72 1.80
CA TYR A 137 13.53 -2.33 1.31
C TYR A 137 12.17 -1.71 1.04
N GLN A 138 11.13 -2.50 0.77
CA GLN A 138 9.77 -1.98 0.59
C GLN A 138 9.31 -1.14 1.79
N CYS A 139 9.74 -1.53 3.00
CA CYS A 139 9.39 -0.86 4.24
C CYS A 139 10.40 0.23 4.65
N MET A 140 11.51 0.41 3.91
CA MET A 140 12.56 1.39 4.20
C MET A 140 12.65 2.52 3.17
N LEU A 141 12.21 2.26 1.95
CA LEU A 141 12.31 3.18 0.82
C LEU A 141 10.94 3.72 0.45
N SER A 142 10.90 4.93 -0.11
CA SER A 142 9.69 5.40 -0.81
C SER A 142 9.39 4.49 -2.01
N PRO A 143 8.14 4.41 -2.49
CA PRO A 143 7.81 3.61 -3.67
C PRO A 143 8.71 3.88 -4.88
N ASN A 144 9.01 5.16 -5.15
CA ASN A 144 9.91 5.54 -6.26
C ASN A 144 11.34 5.08 -6.04
N ALA A 145 11.90 5.28 -4.84
CA ALA A 145 13.26 4.83 -4.53
C ALA A 145 13.36 3.29 -4.56
N TYR A 146 12.30 2.58 -4.16
CA TYR A 146 12.23 1.12 -4.29
C TYR A 146 12.22 0.69 -5.76
N PHE A 147 11.43 1.35 -6.61
CA PHE A 147 11.40 1.09 -8.05
C PHE A 147 12.75 1.34 -8.72
N GLU A 148 13.44 2.43 -8.41
CA GLU A 148 14.78 2.74 -8.92
C GLU A 148 15.79 1.65 -8.54
N MET A 149 15.78 1.22 -7.28
CA MET A 149 16.63 0.11 -6.81
C MET A 149 16.30 -1.21 -7.53
N LEU A 150 15.02 -1.49 -7.81
CA LEU A 150 14.63 -2.66 -8.60
C LEU A 150 15.19 -2.61 -10.03
N GLN A 151 15.18 -1.43 -10.68
CA GLN A 151 15.76 -1.23 -12.01
C GLN A 151 17.28 -1.43 -12.02
N GLU A 152 17.97 -0.95 -10.99
CA GLU A 152 19.40 -1.20 -10.81
C GLU A 152 19.68 -2.70 -10.66
N HIS A 153 18.93 -3.39 -9.80
CA HIS A 153 19.06 -4.83 -9.61
C HIS A 153 18.69 -5.65 -10.86
N LEU A 154 17.72 -5.20 -11.65
CA LEU A 154 17.38 -5.77 -12.96
C LEU A 154 18.54 -5.67 -13.94
N THR A 155 19.23 -4.52 -13.96
CA THR A 155 20.41 -4.31 -14.81
C THR A 155 21.58 -5.20 -14.38
N LYS A 156 21.86 -5.25 -13.07
CA LYS A 156 22.92 -6.10 -12.51
C LYS A 156 22.68 -7.58 -12.79
N ILE A 157 21.45 -8.06 -12.59
CA ILE A 157 21.13 -9.48 -12.80
C ILE A 157 21.27 -9.86 -14.28
N LYS A 158 20.86 -8.97 -15.20
CA LYS A 158 21.03 -9.19 -16.63
C LYS A 158 22.51 -9.29 -17.00
N ASP A 159 23.34 -8.35 -16.57
CA ASP A 159 24.80 -8.35 -16.83
C ASP A 159 25.48 -9.64 -16.33
N ILE A 160 25.19 -10.05 -15.08
CA ILE A 160 25.77 -11.26 -14.49
C ILE A 160 25.44 -12.50 -15.32
N PHE A 161 24.17 -12.69 -15.71
CA PHE A 161 23.78 -13.89 -16.45
C PHE A 161 24.16 -13.84 -17.93
N SER A 162 24.24 -12.66 -18.54
CA SER A 162 24.80 -12.50 -19.88
C SER A 162 26.28 -12.91 -19.91
N LYS A 163 27.07 -12.53 -18.89
CA LYS A 163 28.48 -12.99 -18.73
C LYS A 163 28.59 -14.51 -18.50
N LYS A 164 27.53 -15.14 -17.99
CA LYS A 164 27.40 -16.61 -17.90
C LYS A 164 26.90 -17.26 -19.19
N ASN A 165 26.86 -16.52 -20.31
CA ASN A 165 26.37 -16.97 -21.60
C ASN A 165 24.88 -17.39 -21.61
N PHE A 166 24.06 -16.79 -20.75
CA PHE A 166 22.61 -16.95 -20.85
C PHE A 166 22.06 -16.02 -21.93
N THR A 167 21.14 -16.52 -22.74
CA THR A 167 20.38 -15.69 -23.68
C THR A 167 19.32 -14.89 -22.95
N ASP A 168 18.91 -13.74 -23.48
CA ASP A 168 17.84 -12.90 -22.89
C ASP A 168 16.56 -13.71 -22.63
N LYS A 169 16.16 -14.55 -23.59
CA LYS A 169 15.00 -15.46 -23.43
C LYS A 169 15.17 -16.41 -22.22
N LYS A 170 16.37 -16.92 -21.98
CA LYS A 170 16.66 -17.81 -20.84
C LYS A 170 16.68 -17.03 -19.53
N ILE A 171 17.23 -15.82 -19.51
CA ILE A 171 17.21 -14.93 -18.34
C ILE A 171 15.75 -14.65 -17.94
N ILE A 172 14.93 -14.20 -18.88
CA ILE A 172 13.52 -13.87 -18.66
C ILE A 172 12.73 -15.08 -18.16
N SER A 173 12.90 -16.25 -18.79
CA SER A 173 12.07 -17.43 -18.46
C SER A 173 12.56 -18.23 -17.24
N THR A 174 13.83 -18.11 -16.81
CA THR A 174 14.39 -18.95 -15.75
C THR A 174 14.96 -18.20 -14.54
N VAL A 175 15.51 -17.00 -14.76
CA VAL A 175 16.16 -16.21 -13.71
C VAL A 175 15.14 -15.28 -13.06
N TYR A 176 14.45 -14.47 -13.85
CA TYR A 176 13.53 -13.46 -13.33
C TYR A 176 12.45 -14.04 -12.40
N PRO A 177 11.75 -15.17 -12.69
CA PRO A 177 10.70 -15.69 -11.80
C PRO A 177 11.19 -16.12 -10.41
N LYS A 178 12.50 -16.41 -10.29
CA LYS A 178 13.14 -16.76 -9.01
C LYS A 178 13.71 -15.54 -8.31
N PHE A 179 14.14 -14.56 -9.10
CA PHE A 179 14.78 -13.35 -8.62
C PHE A 179 13.78 -12.30 -8.16
N PHE A 180 12.63 -12.16 -8.82
CA PHE A 180 11.59 -11.19 -8.49
C PHE A 180 10.38 -11.88 -7.86
N SER A 181 9.65 -11.16 -6.99
CA SER A 181 8.29 -11.55 -6.60
C SER A 181 7.28 -11.19 -7.70
N SER A 182 6.05 -11.71 -7.60
CA SER A 182 4.98 -11.35 -8.54
C SER A 182 4.71 -9.85 -8.54
N LEU A 183 4.76 -9.22 -7.36
CA LEU A 183 4.62 -7.77 -7.21
C LEU A 183 5.75 -7.00 -7.93
N GLU A 184 6.99 -7.40 -7.73
CA GLU A 184 8.14 -6.76 -8.38
C GLU A 184 8.11 -6.94 -9.90
N TYR A 185 7.64 -8.09 -10.37
CA TYR A 185 7.36 -8.34 -11.79
C TYR A 185 6.40 -7.30 -12.36
N ARG A 186 5.34 -6.97 -11.59
CA ARG A 186 4.35 -5.97 -11.96
C ARG A 186 4.92 -4.57 -11.96
N LEU A 187 5.60 -4.18 -10.87
CA LEU A 187 6.20 -2.86 -10.73
C LEU A 187 7.16 -2.56 -11.88
N LEU A 188 7.95 -3.55 -12.29
CA LEU A 188 8.92 -3.44 -13.39
C LEU A 188 8.31 -3.65 -14.78
N LEU A 189 7.03 -3.99 -14.88
CA LEU A 189 6.34 -4.34 -16.14
C LEU A 189 7.10 -5.37 -17.00
N LEU A 190 7.68 -6.39 -16.35
CA LEU A 190 8.49 -7.40 -17.04
C LEU A 190 7.63 -8.27 -17.96
N ASP A 191 8.18 -8.74 -19.07
CA ASP A 191 7.42 -9.57 -20.03
C ASP A 191 6.68 -10.74 -19.35
N GLY A 192 5.41 -10.89 -19.69
CA GLY A 192 4.51 -11.87 -19.08
C GLY A 192 4.05 -11.55 -17.65
N TYR A 193 4.28 -10.33 -17.12
CA TYR A 193 3.83 -9.96 -15.77
C TYR A 193 2.34 -10.22 -15.57
N HIS A 194 1.49 -9.97 -16.59
CA HIS A 194 0.04 -10.17 -16.57
C HIS A 194 -0.40 -11.62 -16.34
N LYS A 195 0.50 -12.58 -16.55
CA LYS A 195 0.24 -14.02 -16.36
C LYS A 195 0.53 -14.47 -14.93
N GLN A 196 1.24 -13.67 -14.15
CA GLN A 196 1.56 -13.99 -12.76
C GLN A 196 0.37 -13.65 -11.87
N VAL A 197 0.05 -14.58 -10.96
CA VAL A 197 -0.89 -14.32 -9.87
C VAL A 197 -0.19 -13.51 -8.80
N LEU A 198 -0.82 -12.42 -8.38
CA LEU A 198 -0.34 -11.61 -7.28
C LEU A 198 -0.88 -12.21 -5.97
N GLU A 199 0.02 -12.65 -5.11
CA GLU A 199 -0.35 -13.25 -3.84
C GLU A 199 -0.97 -12.20 -2.90
N VAL A 200 -2.03 -12.56 -2.18
CA VAL A 200 -2.72 -11.64 -1.25
C VAL A 200 -1.78 -11.12 -0.17
N ASP A 201 -0.84 -11.95 0.27
CA ASP A 201 0.19 -11.59 1.26
C ASP A 201 1.15 -10.51 0.73
N ASP A 202 1.51 -10.58 -0.57
CA ASP A 202 2.37 -9.57 -1.21
C ASP A 202 1.66 -8.22 -1.28
N ILE A 203 0.36 -8.21 -1.64
CA ILE A 203 -0.46 -6.98 -1.67
C ILE A 203 -0.56 -6.39 -0.26
N SER A 204 -0.90 -7.23 0.72
CA SER A 204 -1.09 -6.80 2.12
C SER A 204 0.21 -6.23 2.70
N LYS A 205 1.34 -6.88 2.44
CA LYS A 205 2.66 -6.40 2.84
C LYS A 205 3.00 -5.06 2.18
N PHE A 206 2.73 -4.91 0.89
CA PHE A 206 3.04 -3.69 0.17
C PHE A 206 2.16 -2.50 0.63
N LYS A 207 0.86 -2.73 0.87
CA LYS A 207 -0.03 -1.75 1.53
C LYS A 207 0.49 -1.32 2.90
N LEU A 208 0.92 -2.28 3.71
CA LEU A 208 1.47 -2.01 5.04
C LEU A 208 2.77 -1.19 4.94
N CYS A 209 3.71 -1.59 4.09
CA CYS A 209 4.96 -0.85 3.91
C CYS A 209 4.69 0.57 3.39
N GLN A 210 3.74 0.77 2.48
CA GLN A 210 3.34 2.11 2.03
C GLN A 210 2.85 2.96 3.20
N LYS A 211 1.96 2.42 4.04
CA LYS A 211 1.42 3.11 5.21
C LYS A 211 2.53 3.49 6.21
N LEU A 212 3.47 2.57 6.47
CA LEU A 212 4.60 2.80 7.36
C LEU A 212 5.63 3.79 6.78
N GLY A 213 5.75 3.85 5.45
CA GLY A 213 6.63 4.78 4.75
C GLY A 213 6.20 6.25 4.86
N ILE A 214 5.01 6.54 5.40
CA ILE A 214 4.53 7.90 5.61
C ILE A 214 5.28 8.53 6.77
N LYS A 215 6.08 9.54 6.47
CA LYS A 215 6.80 10.32 7.48
C LYS A 215 5.87 11.35 8.11
N HIS A 216 5.14 10.93 9.13
CA HIS A 216 4.26 11.83 9.88
C HIS A 216 5.06 12.85 10.69
N ASN A 217 4.66 14.11 10.58
CA ASN A 217 5.30 15.18 11.33
C ASN A 217 4.88 15.14 12.79
N GLN A 218 5.85 15.20 13.70
CA GLN A 218 5.63 15.32 15.15
C GLN A 218 5.28 16.76 15.57
N THR A 219 5.35 17.70 14.63
CA THR A 219 5.01 19.11 14.83
C THR A 219 4.19 19.63 13.65
N TYR A 220 3.52 20.76 13.86
CA TYR A 220 2.71 21.42 12.83
C TYR A 220 3.60 22.02 11.73
N ILE A 221 3.59 21.39 10.56
CA ILE A 221 4.22 21.90 9.33
C ILE A 221 3.17 22.39 8.33
N ALA A 222 3.57 23.30 7.44
CA ALA A 222 2.71 23.76 6.36
C ALA A 222 2.22 22.56 5.52
N PHE A 223 0.97 22.62 5.07
CA PHE A 223 0.43 21.62 4.15
C PHE A 223 1.02 21.84 2.76
N ASP A 224 1.65 20.80 2.23
CA ASP A 224 2.09 20.76 0.84
C ASP A 224 1.20 19.77 0.07
N LYS A 225 0.48 20.29 -0.92
CA LYS A 225 -0.38 19.46 -1.78
C LYS A 225 0.44 18.47 -2.61
N SER A 226 1.68 18.82 -2.95
CA SER A 226 2.53 17.96 -3.77
C SER A 226 2.93 16.69 -3.05
N ASP A 227 3.09 16.72 -1.72
CA ASP A 227 3.34 15.53 -0.90
C ASP A 227 2.16 14.54 -0.97
N LEU A 228 0.92 15.04 -0.88
CA LEU A 228 -0.28 14.21 -0.99
C LEU A 228 -0.39 13.61 -2.40
N VAL A 229 -0.19 14.42 -3.45
CA VAL A 229 -0.22 13.95 -4.84
C VAL A 229 0.83 12.86 -5.05
N GLN A 230 2.09 13.11 -4.69
CA GLN A 230 3.17 12.13 -4.84
C GLN A 230 2.91 10.84 -4.07
N TYR A 231 2.32 10.94 -2.87
CA TYR A 231 1.91 9.76 -2.10
C TYR A 231 0.81 8.96 -2.81
N LEU A 232 -0.19 9.62 -3.40
CA LEU A 232 -1.29 8.94 -4.08
C LEU A 232 -0.87 8.33 -5.43
N LEU A 233 -0.05 9.04 -6.23
CA LEU A 233 0.32 8.65 -7.60
C LEU A 233 1.40 7.55 -7.63
N ASN A 234 1.04 6.36 -7.16
CA ASN A 234 1.91 5.20 -7.25
C ASN A 234 1.10 3.93 -7.53
N TYR A 235 1.79 2.78 -7.73
CA TYR A 235 1.15 1.50 -8.08
C TYR A 235 0.06 1.06 -7.08
N THR A 236 0.04 1.58 -5.86
CA THR A 236 -1.00 1.26 -4.86
C THR A 236 -2.42 1.59 -5.25
N LEU A 237 -2.61 2.53 -6.19
CA LEU A 237 -3.92 2.82 -6.76
C LEU A 237 -4.54 1.63 -7.49
N SER A 238 -3.76 0.61 -7.86
CA SER A 238 -4.28 -0.60 -8.50
C SER A 238 -4.80 -1.65 -7.53
N PHE A 239 -4.76 -1.40 -6.22
CA PHE A 239 -5.24 -2.37 -5.23
C PHE A 239 -5.84 -1.72 -3.97
N SER A 240 -5.84 -0.39 -3.89
CA SER A 240 -6.41 0.37 -2.77
C SER A 240 -7.34 1.46 -3.30
N SER A 241 -8.47 1.60 -2.63
CA SER A 241 -9.40 2.69 -2.89
C SER A 241 -8.79 4.04 -2.52
N LEU A 242 -9.22 5.10 -3.20
CA LEU A 242 -8.84 6.47 -2.87
C LEU A 242 -9.13 6.85 -1.41
N SER A 243 -10.25 6.39 -0.84
CA SER A 243 -10.58 6.61 0.58
C SER A 243 -9.50 6.04 1.50
N GLU A 244 -9.07 4.79 1.26
CA GLU A 244 -8.03 4.15 2.06
C GLU A 244 -6.70 4.92 2.00
N LEU A 245 -6.29 5.32 0.80
CA LEU A 245 -5.03 6.03 0.59
C LEU A 245 -5.05 7.43 1.20
N ILE A 246 -6.10 8.22 0.96
CA ILE A 246 -6.28 9.56 1.54
C ILE A 246 -6.23 9.48 3.07
N ARG A 247 -6.99 8.55 3.66
CA ARG A 247 -7.01 8.31 5.11
C ARG A 247 -5.62 8.02 5.66
N ASN A 248 -4.87 7.11 5.02
CA ASN A 248 -3.53 6.75 5.48
C ASN A 248 -2.60 7.97 5.53
N PHE A 249 -2.70 8.87 4.54
CA PHE A 249 -1.89 10.08 4.49
C PHE A 249 -2.27 11.10 5.58
N ILE A 250 -3.56 11.42 5.71
CA ILE A 250 -4.01 12.52 6.59
C ILE A 250 -4.06 12.13 8.07
N ASN A 251 -4.17 10.84 8.38
CA ASN A 251 -4.26 10.35 9.76
C ASN A 251 -2.88 10.38 10.43
N ASN A 252 -2.52 11.54 10.98
CA ASN A 252 -1.27 11.73 11.70
C ASN A 252 -1.38 11.20 13.16
N PRO A 253 -0.65 10.15 13.55
CA PRO A 253 -0.73 9.58 14.90
C PRO A 253 -0.26 10.55 16.00
N TYR A 254 0.49 11.60 15.65
CA TYR A 254 0.95 12.63 16.58
C TYR A 254 -0.04 13.78 16.75
N ASN A 255 -1.26 13.67 16.20
CA ASN A 255 -2.29 14.72 16.21
C ASN A 255 -1.83 16.07 15.62
N CYS A 256 -0.78 16.05 14.79
CA CYS A 256 -0.23 17.22 14.11
C CYS A 256 -0.70 17.25 12.63
N SER A 257 -2.01 17.09 12.40
CA SER A 257 -2.58 17.15 11.06
C SER A 257 -2.44 18.57 10.49
N ASN A 258 -2.03 18.66 9.23
CA ASN A 258 -1.86 19.92 8.48
C ASN A 258 -3.07 20.24 7.59
N ILE A 259 -4.00 19.30 7.44
CA ILE A 259 -5.39 19.54 7.01
C ILE A 259 -6.28 19.25 8.22
N ILE A 260 -7.25 20.12 8.48
CA ILE A 260 -8.15 19.97 9.62
C ILE A 260 -9.60 20.23 9.25
N TYR A 261 -10.49 19.66 10.07
CA TYR A 261 -11.91 19.97 10.12
C TYR A 261 -12.25 20.65 11.45
N LEU A 262 -12.75 21.87 11.38
CA LEU A 262 -13.27 22.60 12.54
C LEU A 262 -14.80 22.51 12.54
N LYS A 263 -15.36 21.87 13.58
CA LYS A 263 -16.81 21.77 13.76
C LYS A 263 -17.36 23.15 14.13
N THR A 264 -18.25 23.70 13.31
CA THR A 264 -18.97 24.94 13.65
C THR A 264 -20.34 24.63 14.25
N SER A 265 -20.96 25.64 14.87
CA SER A 265 -22.25 25.51 15.56
C SER A 265 -23.48 25.48 14.64
N GLY A 266 -23.30 25.55 13.31
CA GLY A 266 -24.41 25.49 12.34
C GLY A 266 -24.52 24.12 11.67
N ASP A 267 -25.75 23.71 11.34
CA ASP A 267 -26.06 22.41 10.70
C ASP A 267 -25.36 22.20 9.35
N GLU A 268 -24.93 23.27 8.67
CA GLU A 268 -24.23 23.21 7.38
C GLU A 268 -22.79 23.78 7.40
N GLY A 269 -22.33 24.31 8.54
CA GLY A 269 -21.07 25.05 8.60
C GLY A 269 -19.85 24.12 8.69
N TYR A 270 -19.43 23.56 7.56
CA TYR A 270 -18.17 22.83 7.51
C TYR A 270 -17.02 23.80 7.25
N ALA A 271 -16.05 23.86 8.16
CA ALA A 271 -14.87 24.69 7.97
C ALA A 271 -13.62 23.80 7.87
N PHE A 272 -13.17 23.58 6.64
CA PHE A 272 -11.94 22.86 6.35
C PHE A 272 -10.79 23.85 6.19
N TYR A 273 -9.65 23.53 6.77
CA TYR A 273 -8.46 24.39 6.71
C TYR A 273 -7.23 23.58 6.37
N THR A 274 -6.29 24.25 5.72
CA THR A 274 -4.91 23.80 5.54
C THR A 274 -3.98 24.71 6.32
N LEU A 275 -2.94 24.15 6.92
CA LEU A 275 -1.95 24.91 7.66
C LEU A 275 -1.03 25.64 6.68
N LEU A 276 -1.02 26.96 6.71
CA LEU A 276 -0.20 27.76 5.80
C LEU A 276 1.22 27.94 6.33
N LYS A 277 1.36 28.24 7.63
CA LYS A 277 2.65 28.37 8.33
C LYS A 277 2.50 28.36 9.85
N THR A 278 3.63 28.14 10.53
CA THR A 278 3.77 28.32 11.98
C THR A 278 4.82 29.42 12.23
N GLU A 279 4.46 30.47 12.97
CA GLU A 279 5.36 31.60 13.28
C GLU A 279 5.19 32.05 14.73
N LYS A 280 6.27 32.10 15.52
CA LYS A 280 6.25 32.49 16.95
C LYS A 280 5.19 31.72 17.75
N ASN A 281 5.16 30.40 17.61
CA ASN A 281 4.17 29.49 18.20
C ASN A 281 2.70 29.74 17.78
N LYS A 282 2.44 30.60 16.78
CA LYS A 282 1.11 30.78 16.22
C LYS A 282 0.94 29.98 14.93
N ARG A 283 -0.18 29.30 14.80
CA ARG A 283 -0.56 28.50 13.63
C ARG A 283 -1.52 29.31 12.75
N PHE A 284 -1.17 29.47 11.48
CA PHE A 284 -1.95 30.25 10.53
C PHE A 284 -2.68 29.31 9.57
N TRP A 285 -3.98 29.22 9.73
CA TRP A 285 -4.86 28.32 8.99
C TRP A 285 -5.53 29.08 7.85
N LYS A 286 -5.47 28.50 6.66
CA LYS A 286 -6.14 28.99 5.46
C LYS A 286 -7.36 28.14 5.18
N MET A 287 -8.52 28.76 5.07
CA MET A 287 -9.76 28.07 4.72
C MET A 287 -9.69 27.58 3.28
N ASP A 288 -10.02 26.31 3.05
CA ASP A 288 -10.30 25.77 1.72
C ASP A 288 -11.76 25.32 1.72
N CYS A 289 -12.67 26.19 1.26
CA CYS A 289 -14.10 25.94 1.39
C CYS A 289 -14.43 24.60 0.73
N ARG A 290 -14.92 23.67 1.55
CA ARG A 290 -15.28 22.31 1.12
C ARG A 290 -14.13 21.52 0.49
N LEU A 291 -12.86 21.94 0.64
CA LEU A 291 -11.70 21.35 -0.01
C LEU A 291 -11.78 21.40 -1.56
N GLU A 292 -12.41 22.42 -2.13
CA GLU A 292 -12.62 22.55 -3.57
C GLU A 292 -11.30 22.55 -4.34
N ASN A 293 -10.37 23.44 -3.98
CA ASN A 293 -9.12 23.59 -4.72
C ASN A 293 -8.28 22.33 -4.68
N LEU A 294 -8.16 21.72 -3.49
CA LEU A 294 -7.47 20.46 -3.33
C LEU A 294 -8.14 19.34 -4.16
N THR A 295 -9.48 19.32 -4.24
CA THR A 295 -10.18 18.30 -5.04
C THR A 295 -9.91 18.47 -6.53
N ILE A 296 -9.90 19.70 -7.06
CA ILE A 296 -9.60 19.97 -8.47
C ILE A 296 -8.21 19.45 -8.82
N ASP A 297 -7.21 19.82 -8.01
CA ASP A 297 -5.82 19.39 -8.20
C ASP A 297 -5.74 17.85 -8.21
N LEU A 298 -6.34 17.19 -7.21
CA LEU A 298 -6.31 15.73 -7.09
C LEU A 298 -7.02 15.02 -8.25
N ALA A 299 -8.17 15.52 -8.69
CA ALA A 299 -8.98 14.93 -9.76
C ALA A 299 -8.17 14.80 -11.05
N GLU A 300 -7.47 15.87 -11.46
CA GLU A 300 -6.68 15.91 -12.69
C GLU A 300 -5.55 14.86 -12.65
N TYR A 301 -4.72 14.92 -11.61
CA TYR A 301 -3.55 14.06 -11.49
C TYR A 301 -3.91 12.57 -11.32
N ILE A 302 -4.90 12.26 -10.49
CA ILE A 302 -5.31 10.88 -10.22
C ILE A 302 -5.97 10.27 -11.46
N THR A 303 -6.85 11.01 -12.14
CA THR A 303 -7.53 10.51 -13.33
C THR A 303 -6.54 10.16 -14.43
N GLU A 304 -5.60 11.07 -14.73
CA GLU A 304 -4.57 10.82 -15.75
C GLU A 304 -3.68 9.62 -15.40
N TYR A 305 -3.21 9.54 -14.15
CA TYR A 305 -2.38 8.44 -13.69
C TYR A 305 -3.11 7.09 -13.77
N CYS A 306 -4.34 7.01 -13.26
CA CYS A 306 -5.12 5.78 -13.28
C CYS A 306 -5.48 5.33 -14.70
N ILE A 307 -5.82 6.25 -15.61
CA ILE A 307 -6.09 5.92 -17.02
C ILE A 307 -4.84 5.33 -17.69
N ASN A 308 -3.68 5.95 -17.49
CA ASN A 308 -2.43 5.46 -18.06
C ASN A 308 -2.05 4.06 -17.55
N LEU A 309 -2.23 3.83 -16.25
CA LEU A 309 -1.97 2.53 -15.64
C LEU A 309 -2.99 1.47 -16.10
N PHE A 310 -4.27 1.84 -16.16
CA PHE A 310 -5.35 0.99 -16.68
C PHE A 310 -5.06 0.54 -18.11
N ARG A 311 -4.74 1.48 -19.02
CA ARG A 311 -4.39 1.17 -20.42
C ARG A 311 -3.19 0.25 -20.53
N THR A 312 -2.18 0.46 -19.68
CA THR A 312 -0.98 -0.37 -19.67
C THR A 312 -1.34 -1.82 -19.33
N PHE A 313 -2.14 -2.02 -18.29
CA PHE A 313 -2.58 -3.34 -17.84
C PHE A 313 -3.57 -4.01 -18.77
N TYR A 314 -4.57 -3.25 -19.22
CA TYR A 314 -5.57 -3.71 -20.16
C TYR A 314 -4.92 -4.17 -21.47
N LYS A 315 -4.03 -3.34 -22.06
CA LYS A 315 -3.28 -3.72 -23.26
C LYS A 315 -2.40 -4.94 -23.05
N ALA A 316 -1.75 -5.07 -21.90
CA ALA A 316 -0.92 -6.24 -21.63
C ALA A 316 -1.74 -7.54 -21.49
N ALA A 317 -2.98 -7.46 -21.01
CA ALA A 317 -3.86 -8.61 -20.85
C ALA A 317 -4.66 -8.96 -22.11
N MET A 318 -5.03 -7.96 -22.91
CA MET A 318 -5.94 -8.09 -24.06
C MET A 318 -5.26 -7.91 -25.42
N ASP A 319 -3.97 -7.56 -25.44
CA ASP A 319 -3.17 -7.20 -26.62
C ASP A 319 -3.73 -5.99 -27.43
N THR A 320 -4.69 -5.25 -26.86
CA THR A 320 -5.35 -4.10 -27.47
C THR A 320 -5.91 -3.17 -26.40
N ASN A 321 -6.22 -1.91 -26.75
CA ASN A 321 -7.01 -0.98 -25.93
C ASN A 321 -8.45 -0.82 -26.45
N VAL A 322 -8.90 -1.70 -27.33
CA VAL A 322 -10.31 -1.81 -27.72
C VAL A 322 -11.08 -2.51 -26.60
N TYR A 323 -12.23 -1.96 -26.23
CA TYR A 323 -13.07 -2.56 -25.18
C TYR A 323 -13.58 -3.94 -25.56
N ILE A 324 -13.52 -4.87 -24.60
CA ILE A 324 -14.00 -6.25 -24.70
C ILE A 324 -14.89 -6.49 -23.48
N PRO A 325 -16.20 -6.75 -23.65
CA PRO A 325 -17.16 -6.82 -22.55
C PRO A 325 -16.77 -7.75 -21.40
N GLU A 326 -16.12 -8.88 -21.70
CA GLU A 326 -15.77 -9.91 -20.72
C GLU A 326 -14.33 -9.80 -20.18
N TYR A 327 -13.65 -8.67 -20.40
CA TYR A 327 -12.23 -8.51 -20.04
C TYR A 327 -11.94 -8.81 -18.56
N GLN A 328 -12.87 -8.48 -17.66
CA GLN A 328 -12.75 -8.68 -16.21
C GLN A 328 -12.51 -10.15 -15.83
N THR A 329 -12.94 -11.11 -16.66
CA THR A 329 -12.79 -12.56 -16.38
C THR A 329 -11.55 -13.17 -17.03
N ARG A 330 -10.74 -12.37 -17.75
CA ARG A 330 -9.65 -12.88 -18.57
C ARG A 330 -8.45 -13.34 -17.74
N CYS A 331 -8.06 -12.56 -16.74
CA CYS A 331 -6.92 -12.84 -15.88
C CYS A 331 -6.98 -12.01 -14.60
N CYS A 332 -6.12 -12.31 -13.62
CA CYS A 332 -6.08 -11.60 -12.34
C CYS A 332 -5.87 -10.08 -12.50
N ILE A 333 -5.05 -9.63 -13.47
CA ILE A 333 -4.87 -8.19 -13.78
C ILE A 333 -6.23 -7.52 -13.94
N THR A 334 -7.04 -8.09 -14.83
CA THR A 334 -8.24 -7.43 -15.31
C THR A 334 -9.37 -7.56 -14.31
N GLU A 335 -9.39 -8.67 -13.56
CA GLU A 335 -10.34 -8.94 -12.50
C GLU A 335 -10.15 -8.01 -11.29
N TYR A 336 -8.90 -7.80 -10.86
CA TYR A 336 -8.61 -7.08 -9.62
C TYR A 336 -8.04 -5.69 -9.89
N GLU A 337 -6.92 -5.59 -10.58
CA GLU A 337 -6.20 -4.32 -10.69
C GLU A 337 -6.85 -3.33 -11.65
N CYS A 338 -7.29 -3.77 -12.83
CA CYS A 338 -8.03 -2.91 -13.74
C CYS A 338 -9.38 -2.49 -13.16
N GLU A 339 -10.05 -3.37 -12.41
CA GLU A 339 -11.32 -3.02 -11.79
C GLU A 339 -11.13 -1.97 -10.68
N GLU A 340 -10.14 -2.13 -9.80
CA GLU A 340 -9.84 -1.12 -8.79
C GLU A 340 -9.45 0.23 -9.42
N LEU A 341 -8.63 0.20 -10.49
CA LEU A 341 -8.32 1.42 -11.26
C LEU A 341 -9.57 2.03 -11.89
N PHE A 342 -10.48 1.23 -12.42
CA PHE A 342 -11.73 1.70 -12.99
C PHE A 342 -12.60 2.39 -11.94
N GLN A 343 -12.73 1.81 -10.74
CA GLN A 343 -13.45 2.44 -9.62
C GLN A 343 -12.79 3.75 -9.19
N ASN A 344 -11.46 3.78 -9.10
CA ASN A 344 -10.71 4.99 -8.77
C ASN A 344 -10.84 6.07 -9.87
N ILE A 345 -10.91 5.69 -11.16
CA ILE A 345 -11.20 6.61 -12.27
C ILE A 345 -12.60 7.20 -12.14
N ILE A 346 -13.63 6.39 -11.86
CA ILE A 346 -15.00 6.87 -11.66
C ILE A 346 -15.04 7.91 -10.54
N ILE A 347 -14.43 7.60 -9.38
CA ILE A 347 -14.38 8.50 -8.24
C ILE A 347 -13.64 9.79 -8.60
N ALA A 348 -12.47 9.70 -9.24
CA ALA A 348 -11.65 10.87 -9.56
C ALA A 348 -12.28 11.77 -10.65
N THR A 349 -13.05 11.19 -11.57
CA THR A 349 -13.75 11.91 -12.64
C THR A 349 -14.97 12.65 -12.11
N ASP A 350 -15.70 12.06 -11.17
CA ASP A 350 -16.82 12.70 -10.50
C ASP A 350 -16.33 13.56 -9.33
N PHE A 351 -16.16 14.86 -9.59
CA PHE A 351 -15.73 15.84 -8.61
C PHE A 351 -16.48 15.75 -7.28
N PHE A 352 -17.82 15.55 -7.30
CA PHE A 352 -18.60 15.47 -6.07
C PHE A 352 -18.31 14.18 -5.30
N LYS A 353 -18.10 13.04 -5.99
CA LYS A 353 -17.72 11.78 -5.35
C LYS A 353 -16.34 11.90 -4.72
N LEU A 354 -15.32 12.38 -5.44
CA LEU A 354 -13.97 12.58 -4.89
C LEU A 354 -13.99 13.56 -3.71
N ASN A 355 -14.67 14.70 -3.86
CA ASN A 355 -14.80 15.68 -2.79
C ASN A 355 -15.49 15.11 -1.55
N SER A 356 -16.52 14.27 -1.74
CA SER A 356 -17.20 13.58 -0.65
C SER A 356 -16.25 12.64 0.09
N VAL A 357 -15.49 11.82 -0.64
CA VAL A 357 -14.46 10.93 -0.06
C VAL A 357 -13.47 11.74 0.77
N LEU A 358 -12.85 12.75 0.18
CA LEU A 358 -11.85 13.59 0.85
C LEU A 358 -12.41 14.25 2.12
N ARG A 359 -13.58 14.88 2.04
CA ARG A 359 -14.22 15.53 3.19
C ARG A 359 -14.58 14.54 4.28
N ASN A 360 -15.05 13.35 3.93
CA ASN A 360 -15.42 12.33 4.92
C ASN A 360 -14.17 11.85 5.67
N GLU A 361 -13.07 11.58 4.97
CA GLU A 361 -11.82 11.20 5.64
C GLU A 361 -11.31 12.33 6.55
N VAL A 362 -11.28 13.58 6.08
CA VAL A 362 -10.83 14.72 6.90
C VAL A 362 -11.75 14.94 8.12
N LYS A 363 -13.07 14.79 7.99
CA LYS A 363 -14.01 14.89 9.13
C LYS A 363 -13.77 13.79 10.16
N ASN A 364 -13.53 12.56 9.70
CA ASN A 364 -13.42 11.39 10.55
C ASN A 364 -12.08 11.34 11.30
N TYR A 365 -10.99 11.77 10.65
CA TYR A 365 -9.62 11.59 11.16
C TYR A 365 -8.88 12.89 11.49
N CYS A 366 -9.44 14.06 11.18
CA CYS A 366 -8.78 15.35 11.38
C CYS A 366 -9.67 16.38 12.08
N LEU A 367 -10.53 15.95 13.00
CA LEU A 367 -11.30 16.85 13.86
C LEU A 367 -10.36 17.67 14.74
N PHE A 368 -10.50 18.99 14.70
CA PHE A 368 -9.59 19.91 15.38
C PHE A 368 -10.32 20.78 16.41
N THR A 369 -9.67 21.02 17.54
CA THR A 369 -10.12 21.95 18.58
C THR A 369 -9.14 23.12 18.65
N SER A 370 -9.61 24.31 18.28
CA SER A 370 -8.77 25.52 18.26
C SER A 370 -8.37 26.00 19.64
N ASP A 371 -7.16 26.55 19.77
CA ASP A 371 -6.68 27.25 20.96
C ASP A 371 -6.27 28.72 20.65
N SER A 372 -5.64 29.40 21.61
CA SER A 372 -5.24 30.81 21.49
C SER A 372 -4.06 31.07 20.53
N ASN A 373 -3.39 30.01 20.08
CA ASN A 373 -2.30 30.05 19.11
C ASN A 373 -2.81 29.93 17.67
N ASP A 374 -4.06 29.52 17.46
CA ASP A 374 -4.65 29.38 16.13
C ASP A 374 -5.17 30.70 15.59
N LYS A 375 -4.79 31.01 14.34
CA LYS A 375 -5.27 32.15 13.57
C LYS A 375 -5.88 31.64 12.26
N PHE A 376 -7.19 31.75 12.15
CA PHE A 376 -7.95 31.43 10.94
C PHE A 376 -8.12 32.71 10.10
N ASP A 377 -7.88 32.61 8.79
CA ASP A 377 -8.05 33.72 7.86
C ASP A 377 -9.52 34.08 7.61
N LEU A 378 -10.36 33.05 7.48
CA LEU A 378 -11.81 33.14 7.30
C LEU A 378 -12.51 32.30 8.37
N LYS A 379 -13.78 32.64 8.65
CA LYS A 379 -14.64 31.89 9.59
C LYS A 379 -15.94 31.40 8.98
N ASN A 380 -16.27 31.90 7.80
CA ASN A 380 -17.51 31.61 7.09
C ASN A 380 -17.15 31.18 5.67
N GLU A 381 -17.98 30.32 5.07
CA GLU A 381 -17.81 29.92 3.66
C GLU A 381 -17.86 31.14 2.73
N ASP A 382 -17.03 31.11 1.70
CA ASP A 382 -17.09 32.06 0.60
C ASP A 382 -18.30 31.72 -0.30
N LYS A 383 -19.25 32.66 -0.40
CA LYS A 383 -20.47 32.50 -1.21
C LYS A 383 -20.16 32.28 -2.69
N GLU A 384 -19.11 32.89 -3.21
CA GLU A 384 -18.72 32.73 -4.62
C GLU A 384 -18.23 31.30 -4.88
N GLN A 385 -17.41 30.76 -3.98
CA GLN A 385 -16.97 29.37 -4.05
C GLN A 385 -18.15 28.39 -3.95
N VAL A 386 -19.13 28.66 -3.08
CA VAL A 386 -20.34 27.82 -3.00
C VAL A 386 -21.13 27.79 -4.33
N GLU A 387 -21.22 28.90 -5.04
CA GLU A 387 -21.87 28.94 -6.36
C GLU A 387 -21.01 28.28 -7.44
N ASN A 388 -19.69 28.44 -7.41
CA ASN A 388 -18.77 27.76 -8.32
C ASN A 388 -18.78 26.24 -8.13
N PHE A 389 -18.85 25.78 -6.88
CA PHE A 389 -18.95 24.37 -6.51
C PHE A 389 -20.12 23.65 -7.20
N LYS A 390 -21.24 24.35 -7.47
CA LYS A 390 -22.41 23.77 -8.16
C LYS A 390 -22.17 23.50 -9.65
N LYS A 391 -21.09 24.04 -10.24
CA LYS A 391 -20.78 23.92 -11.67
C LYS A 391 -20.06 22.61 -12.02
N TYR A 392 -19.41 21.95 -11.07
CA TYR A 392 -18.65 20.71 -11.29
C TYR A 392 -19.54 19.45 -11.39
N LYS A 393 -20.72 19.57 -12.01
CA LYS A 393 -21.59 18.41 -12.22
C LYS A 393 -20.93 17.46 -13.21
N LEU A 394 -20.94 16.18 -12.86
CA LEU A 394 -20.60 15.12 -13.80
C LEU A 394 -21.63 15.17 -14.95
N THR A 395 -21.13 15.39 -16.16
CA THR A 395 -21.93 15.40 -17.39
C THR A 395 -21.61 14.16 -18.21
N ASP A 396 -22.53 13.78 -19.10
CA ASP A 396 -22.31 12.67 -20.04
C ASP A 396 -21.10 12.94 -20.95
N GLU A 397 -20.82 14.21 -21.28
CA GLU A 397 -19.64 14.61 -22.05
C GLU A 397 -18.33 14.26 -21.32
N ILE A 398 -18.21 14.58 -20.03
CA ILE A 398 -17.03 14.25 -19.22
C ILE A 398 -16.85 12.72 -19.10
N ILE A 399 -17.95 11.99 -18.90
CA ILE A 399 -17.92 10.51 -18.84
C ILE A 399 -17.43 9.96 -20.19
N HIS A 400 -18.00 10.43 -21.31
CA HIS A 400 -17.61 9.99 -22.65
C HIS A 400 -16.14 10.31 -22.95
N GLU A 401 -15.66 11.51 -22.61
CA GLU A 401 -14.26 11.90 -22.78
C GLU A 401 -13.33 10.97 -21.97
N THR A 402 -13.68 10.71 -20.72
CA THR A 402 -12.91 9.81 -19.84
C THR A 402 -12.86 8.39 -20.42
N LEU A 403 -14.00 7.84 -20.86
CA LEU A 403 -14.07 6.52 -21.49
C LEU A 403 -13.26 6.45 -22.79
N ASN A 404 -13.27 7.50 -23.61
CA ASN A 404 -12.47 7.59 -24.83
C ASN A 404 -10.97 7.77 -24.56
N ARG A 405 -10.59 8.31 -23.39
CA ARG A 405 -9.19 8.29 -22.94
C ARG A 405 -8.78 6.90 -22.49
N MET A 406 -9.69 6.13 -21.90
CA MET A 406 -9.43 4.75 -21.47
C MET A 406 -9.29 3.77 -22.63
N PHE A 407 -10.16 3.85 -23.65
CA PHE A 407 -10.22 2.88 -24.75
C PHE A 407 -10.03 3.55 -26.11
N ASP A 408 -9.36 2.88 -27.03
CA ASP A 408 -9.08 3.44 -28.38
C ASP A 408 -10.33 3.49 -29.27
N SER A 409 -11.32 2.64 -28.98
CA SER A 409 -12.62 2.64 -29.66
C SER A 409 -13.71 2.05 -28.76
N LEU A 410 -14.85 2.71 -28.71
CA LEU A 410 -16.08 2.26 -28.08
C LEU A 410 -17.26 2.52 -29.04
N ASP A 411 -18.20 1.59 -29.13
CA ASP A 411 -19.49 1.86 -29.77
C ASP A 411 -20.50 2.44 -28.76
N ASP A 412 -21.62 2.95 -29.27
CA ASP A 412 -22.64 3.61 -28.45
C ASP A 412 -23.29 2.70 -27.41
N GLU A 413 -23.27 1.38 -27.61
CA GLU A 413 -23.82 0.41 -26.65
C GLU A 413 -22.85 0.24 -25.48
N HIS A 414 -21.56 0.08 -25.77
CA HIS A 414 -20.50 0.00 -24.78
C HIS A 414 -20.35 1.29 -23.98
N ILE A 415 -20.43 2.46 -24.63
CA ILE A 415 -20.42 3.76 -23.93
C ILE A 415 -21.60 3.84 -22.96
N ARG A 416 -22.81 3.47 -23.40
CA ARG A 416 -23.99 3.47 -22.53
C ARG A 416 -23.82 2.53 -21.35
N PHE A 417 -23.36 1.31 -21.58
CA PHE A 417 -23.11 0.32 -20.53
C PHE A 417 -22.10 0.81 -19.50
N LEU A 418 -20.94 1.32 -19.94
CA LEU A 418 -19.90 1.80 -19.04
C LEU A 418 -20.31 3.09 -18.31
N SER A 419 -21.05 3.99 -18.97
CA SER A 419 -21.58 5.20 -18.36
C SER A 419 -22.56 4.91 -17.22
N MET A 420 -23.25 3.78 -17.24
CA MET A 420 -24.08 3.35 -16.11
C MET A 420 -23.27 3.05 -14.85
N LYS A 421 -22.00 2.63 -14.98
CA LYS A 421 -21.12 2.40 -13.83
C LYS A 421 -20.62 3.72 -13.19
N PHE A 422 -20.61 4.81 -13.95
CA PHE A 422 -20.23 6.14 -13.43
C PHE A 422 -21.33 6.76 -12.55
N ARG A 423 -22.58 6.38 -12.75
CA ARG A 423 -23.75 6.91 -12.04
C ARG A 423 -23.94 6.11 -10.77
#